data_AF-A0A6A6V1B0-F1
#
_entry.id   AF-A0A6A6V1B0-F1
#
_cell.length_a   1.000
_cell.length_b   1.000
_cell.length_c   1.000
_cell.angle_alpha   90.00
_cell.angle_beta   90.00
_cell.angle_gamma   90.00
#
_symmetry.space_group_name_H-M   'P 1'
#
loop_
_entity.id
_entity.type
_entity.pdbx_description
1 polymer ?
#
loop_
_entity_poly.entity_id
_entity_poly.type
_entity_poly.pdbx_seq_one_letter_code
_entity_poly.pdbx_strand_id
1 'polypeptide(L)'
;MVSSRLIVEKWNVKSAVYKEPVSRHSRRNLIGKAILTLQDSQFVAKSSSSKNVEDPLAEVDEILLNTTWRFLTLRDYVDLNHELTAWGKMLVAVINALEDPKLEEAAIVAVELLRLGMLNWDADMFPYAGAPGRGDAQDKKYNLLISRVAGLSSLRHQQIGYTGPLSRHLLGYNSVINAVRSRLRDLVEVTATQMFLSACAKRDIKVKDMTQIAMSLPFLGPVNSLLSVAVKTYLDELATGRPKEDVQDDARRLWFPRAEDLLADMETAFKLFDAVNKGVQASGNLVKESEKQGWKQASEWLAKRR
;
A
#
# COMPACT_ATOMS: atom_id res chain seq x y z
N MET A 1 23.96 -16.54 -6.77
CA MET A 1 22.66 -16.12 -7.34
C MET A 1 21.75 -17.32 -7.33
N VAL A 2 20.78 -17.39 -6.41
CA VAL A 2 19.68 -18.36 -6.54
C VAL A 2 18.88 -17.96 -7.77
N SER A 3 18.69 -18.87 -8.72
CA SER A 3 17.89 -18.59 -9.93
C SER A 3 16.50 -18.13 -9.52
N SER A 4 16.01 -17.01 -10.06
CA SER A 4 14.64 -16.51 -9.80
C SER A 4 13.56 -17.55 -10.07
N ARG A 5 13.85 -18.53 -10.93
CA ARG A 5 13.02 -19.70 -11.19
C ARG A 5 12.80 -20.56 -9.93
N LEU A 6 13.87 -20.84 -9.19
CA LEU A 6 13.83 -21.66 -7.96
C LEU A 6 13.08 -20.95 -6.82
N ILE A 7 13.01 -19.62 -6.86
CA ILE A 7 12.37 -18.80 -5.82
C ILE A 7 10.84 -18.95 -5.85
N VAL A 8 10.25 -19.11 -7.03
CA VAL A 8 8.79 -19.08 -7.21
C VAL A 8 8.16 -20.43 -7.58
N GLU A 9 8.97 -21.42 -7.97
CA GLU A 9 8.48 -22.74 -8.42
C GLU A 9 7.80 -23.57 -7.32
N LYS A 10 8.04 -23.25 -6.04
CA LYS A 10 7.41 -23.91 -4.89
C LYS A 10 5.99 -23.42 -4.58
N TRP A 11 5.52 -22.38 -5.26
CA TRP A 11 4.18 -21.84 -5.11
C TRP A 11 3.24 -22.45 -6.15
N ASN A 12 2.64 -23.60 -5.83
CA ASN A 12 1.62 -24.25 -6.64
C ASN A 12 0.45 -24.74 -5.77
N VAL A 13 -0.06 -23.87 -4.92
CA VAL A 13 -1.03 -24.22 -3.87
C VAL A 13 -2.42 -24.37 -4.48
N LYS A 14 -3.00 -25.56 -4.33
CA LYS A 14 -4.35 -25.89 -4.82
C LYS A 14 -5.43 -25.43 -3.87
N SER A 15 -6.65 -25.30 -4.39
CA SER A 15 -7.80 -24.83 -3.62
C SER A 15 -8.10 -25.67 -2.37
N ALA A 16 -7.82 -26.97 -2.39
CA ALA A 16 -7.95 -27.85 -1.21
C ALA A 16 -7.08 -27.43 -0.02
N VAL A 17 -5.96 -26.74 -0.25
CA VAL A 17 -5.01 -26.33 0.79
C VAL A 17 -5.32 -24.93 1.31
N TYR A 18 -5.68 -23.98 0.44
CA TYR A 18 -5.85 -22.58 0.86
C TYR A 18 -7.30 -22.18 1.18
N LYS A 19 -8.33 -22.91 0.72
CA LYS A 19 -9.75 -22.46 0.86
C LYS A 19 -10.12 -22.18 2.31
N GLU A 20 -9.79 -23.09 3.23
CA GLU A 20 -10.11 -22.93 4.65
C GLU A 20 -9.28 -21.81 5.30
N PRO A 21 -7.93 -21.77 5.19
CA PRO A 21 -7.14 -20.68 5.78
C PRO A 21 -7.51 -19.29 5.24
N VAL A 22 -7.71 -19.15 3.93
CA VAL A 22 -8.08 -17.87 3.28
C VAL A 22 -9.46 -17.41 3.72
N SER A 23 -10.40 -18.33 3.97
CA SER A 23 -11.77 -17.97 4.39
C SER A 23 -11.81 -17.24 5.74
N ARG A 24 -10.84 -17.50 6.63
CA ARG A 24 -10.67 -16.79 7.91
C ARG A 24 -10.37 -15.30 7.72
N HIS A 25 -9.89 -14.90 6.54
CA HIS A 25 -9.59 -13.53 6.16
C HIS A 25 -10.55 -13.01 5.07
N SER A 26 -11.80 -13.49 5.05
CA SER A 26 -12.82 -13.12 4.04
C SER A 26 -13.05 -11.62 3.90
N ARG A 27 -12.88 -10.85 4.98
CA ARG A 27 -13.00 -9.39 5.00
C ARG A 27 -11.86 -8.65 4.29
N ARG A 28 -10.75 -9.32 3.96
CA ARG A 28 -9.57 -8.73 3.32
C ARG A 28 -9.62 -8.86 1.80
N ASN A 29 -8.88 -8.00 1.12
CA ASN A 29 -8.66 -8.12 -0.32
C ASN A 29 -7.55 -9.15 -0.60
N LEU A 30 -7.20 -9.33 -1.88
CA LEU A 30 -6.29 -10.38 -2.35
C LEU A 30 -4.94 -10.39 -1.60
N ILE A 31 -4.35 -9.21 -1.42
CA ILE A 31 -3.06 -9.03 -0.73
C ILE A 31 -3.18 -9.43 0.75
N GLY A 32 -4.17 -8.88 1.45
CA GLY A 32 -4.39 -9.13 2.87
C GLY A 32 -4.70 -10.60 3.13
N LYS A 33 -5.52 -11.23 2.29
CA LYS A 33 -5.75 -12.67 2.31
C LYS A 33 -4.43 -13.43 2.18
N ALA A 34 -3.64 -13.14 1.14
CA ALA A 34 -2.41 -13.88 0.85
C ALA A 34 -1.36 -13.76 1.98
N ILE A 35 -1.15 -12.57 2.54
CA ILE A 35 -0.11 -12.38 3.55
C ILE A 35 -0.54 -12.86 4.94
N LEU A 36 -1.80 -12.65 5.33
CA LEU A 36 -2.27 -13.05 6.66
C LEU A 36 -2.38 -14.57 6.79
N THR A 37 -2.68 -15.30 5.71
CA THR A 37 -2.67 -16.77 5.74
C THR A 37 -1.31 -17.37 6.07
N LEU A 38 -0.22 -16.64 5.81
CA LEU A 38 1.14 -17.09 6.15
C LEU A 38 1.45 -16.98 7.64
N GLN A 39 0.55 -16.42 8.45
CA GLN A 39 0.63 -16.50 9.90
C GLN A 39 0.23 -17.90 10.43
N ASP A 40 -0.49 -18.70 9.63
CA ASP A 40 -0.88 -20.05 10.00
C ASP A 40 0.21 -21.07 9.67
N SER A 41 0.88 -21.59 10.71
CA SER A 41 1.91 -22.62 10.59
C SER A 41 1.44 -23.90 9.85
N GLN A 42 0.16 -24.26 9.95
CA GLN A 42 -0.38 -25.43 9.26
C GLN A 42 -0.50 -25.19 7.76
N PHE A 43 -0.85 -23.96 7.36
CA PHE A 43 -0.87 -23.56 5.97
C PHE A 43 0.56 -23.53 5.41
N VAL A 44 1.50 -22.89 6.12
CA VAL A 44 2.91 -22.79 5.70
C VAL A 44 3.49 -24.18 5.43
N ALA A 45 3.29 -25.14 6.35
CA ALA A 45 3.76 -26.51 6.20
C ALA A 45 3.20 -27.25 4.95
N LYS A 46 2.02 -26.86 4.46
CA LYS A 46 1.36 -27.47 3.28
C LYS A 46 1.47 -26.63 2.01
N SER A 47 2.02 -25.42 2.12
CA SER A 47 2.04 -24.45 1.02
C SER A 47 3.19 -24.66 0.03
N SER A 48 4.23 -25.39 0.42
CA SER A 48 5.32 -25.77 -0.49
C SER A 48 4.90 -26.95 -1.36
N SER A 49 4.57 -26.68 -2.62
CA SER A 49 4.15 -27.69 -3.58
C SER A 49 4.83 -27.51 -4.94
N SER A 50 5.22 -28.62 -5.55
CA SER A 50 5.76 -28.60 -6.92
C SER A 50 4.64 -28.46 -7.95
N LYS A 51 4.97 -27.92 -9.12
CA LYS A 51 4.05 -27.93 -10.27
C LYS A 51 3.68 -29.37 -10.67
N ASN A 52 2.40 -29.60 -10.94
CA ASN A 52 1.91 -30.82 -11.56
C ASN A 52 1.41 -30.48 -12.97
N VAL A 53 2.01 -31.08 -13.99
CA VAL A 53 1.67 -30.82 -15.40
C VAL A 53 0.32 -31.44 -15.77
N GLU A 54 -0.05 -32.55 -15.13
CA GLU A 54 -1.32 -33.24 -15.35
C GLU A 54 -2.49 -32.54 -14.64
N ASP A 55 -2.20 -31.77 -13.59
CA ASP A 55 -3.18 -31.00 -12.82
C ASP A 55 -2.70 -29.55 -12.60
N PRO A 56 -2.71 -28.69 -13.65
CA PRO A 56 -2.31 -27.29 -13.53
C PRO A 56 -3.35 -26.45 -12.75
N LEU A 57 -2.96 -25.29 -12.25
CA LEU A 57 -3.88 -24.34 -11.59
C LEU A 57 -4.92 -23.87 -12.60
N ALA A 58 -6.20 -23.96 -12.24
CA ALA A 58 -7.30 -23.75 -13.18
C ALA A 58 -8.33 -22.72 -12.70
N GLU A 59 -8.56 -22.61 -11.39
CA GLU A 59 -9.51 -21.61 -10.86
C GLU A 59 -8.88 -20.21 -10.87
N VAL A 60 -9.70 -19.17 -11.07
CA VAL A 60 -9.25 -17.76 -11.06
C VAL A 60 -8.58 -17.42 -9.73
N ASP A 61 -9.20 -17.79 -8.61
CA ASP A 61 -8.67 -17.55 -7.27
C ASP A 61 -7.37 -18.32 -7.01
N GLU A 62 -7.23 -19.54 -7.54
CA GLU A 62 -5.99 -20.32 -7.47
C GLU A 62 -4.84 -19.54 -8.12
N ILE A 63 -5.08 -18.99 -9.31
CA ILE A 63 -4.07 -18.26 -10.07
C ILE A 63 -3.74 -16.93 -9.39
N LEU A 64 -4.73 -16.18 -8.93
CA LEU A 64 -4.55 -14.89 -8.27
C LEU A 64 -3.76 -15.01 -6.95
N LEU A 65 -4.10 -15.98 -6.11
CA LEU A 65 -3.42 -16.19 -4.83
C LEU A 65 -1.97 -16.67 -5.04
N ASN A 66 -1.75 -17.64 -5.93
CA ASN A 66 -0.40 -18.09 -6.25
C ASN A 66 0.45 -16.99 -6.90
N THR A 67 -0.14 -16.16 -7.76
CA THR A 67 0.55 -14.98 -8.30
C THR A 67 0.96 -14.04 -7.16
N THR A 68 0.07 -13.80 -6.20
CA THR A 68 0.32 -12.90 -5.07
C THR A 68 1.40 -13.44 -4.13
N TRP A 69 1.39 -14.73 -3.78
CA TRP A 69 2.44 -15.33 -2.94
C TRP A 69 3.82 -15.32 -3.63
N ARG A 70 3.86 -15.61 -4.94
CA ARG A 70 5.09 -15.50 -5.73
C ARG A 70 5.62 -14.07 -5.75
N PHE A 71 4.74 -13.08 -5.95
CA PHE A 71 5.08 -11.66 -5.86
C PHE A 71 5.64 -11.29 -4.47
N LEU A 72 4.98 -11.71 -3.39
CA LEU A 72 5.42 -11.44 -2.03
C LEU A 72 6.81 -12.06 -1.74
N THR A 73 7.08 -13.24 -2.30
CA THR A 73 8.39 -13.91 -2.19
C THR A 73 9.46 -13.16 -2.99
N LEU A 74 9.17 -12.72 -4.21
CA LEU A 74 10.09 -11.93 -5.03
C LEU A 74 10.43 -10.57 -4.41
N ARG A 75 9.51 -10.00 -3.62
CA ARG A 75 9.71 -8.78 -2.85
C ARG A 75 10.27 -9.04 -1.45
N ASP A 76 10.64 -10.27 -1.11
CA ASP A 76 11.27 -10.61 0.17
C ASP A 76 10.38 -10.28 1.38
N TYR A 77 9.05 -10.30 1.20
CA TYR A 77 8.08 -10.34 2.31
C TYR A 77 7.95 -11.75 2.87
N VAL A 78 8.25 -12.75 2.04
CA VAL A 78 8.15 -14.17 2.34
C VAL A 78 9.44 -14.82 1.89
N ASP A 79 9.99 -15.72 2.70
CA ASP A 79 11.21 -16.44 2.38
C ASP A 79 10.96 -17.68 1.50
N LEU A 80 12.01 -18.44 1.22
CA LEU A 80 11.94 -19.66 0.41
C LEU A 80 11.29 -20.86 1.12
N ASN A 81 11.03 -20.74 2.42
CA ASN A 81 10.33 -21.71 3.25
C ASN A 81 8.87 -21.30 3.47
N HIS A 82 8.41 -20.23 2.80
CA HIS A 82 7.07 -19.68 2.90
C HIS A 82 6.78 -19.05 4.27
N GLU A 83 7.84 -18.66 5.00
CA GLU A 83 7.75 -17.97 6.27
C GLU A 83 7.84 -16.45 6.09
N LEU A 84 7.19 -15.70 6.99
CA LEU A 84 7.22 -14.24 6.97
C LEU A 84 8.59 -13.70 7.36
N THR A 85 9.20 -12.91 6.48
CA THR A 85 10.44 -12.18 6.77
C THR A 85 10.18 -11.02 7.74
N ALA A 86 11.23 -10.29 8.14
CA ALA A 86 11.05 -9.06 8.93
C ALA A 86 10.14 -8.04 8.20
N TRP A 87 10.30 -7.87 6.88
CA TRP A 87 9.44 -7.00 6.07
C TRP A 87 8.02 -7.56 5.97
N GLY A 88 7.88 -8.88 5.86
CA GLY A 88 6.57 -9.56 5.89
C GLY A 88 5.81 -9.31 7.20
N LYS A 89 6.48 -9.46 8.34
CA LYS A 89 5.92 -9.20 9.67
C LYS A 89 5.51 -7.74 9.84
N MET A 90 6.32 -6.81 9.34
CA MET A 90 5.96 -5.39 9.30
C MET A 90 4.70 -5.15 8.46
N LEU A 91 4.62 -5.71 7.25
CA LEU A 91 3.45 -5.57 6.39
C LEU A 91 2.19 -6.19 7.02
N VAL A 92 2.32 -7.35 7.67
CA VAL A 92 1.23 -7.97 8.45
C VAL A 92 0.74 -7.03 9.55
N ALA A 93 1.64 -6.37 10.29
CA ALA A 93 1.26 -5.40 11.32
C ALA A 93 0.49 -4.21 10.74
N VAL A 94 0.90 -3.70 9.57
CA VAL A 94 0.17 -2.63 8.85
C VAL A 94 -1.22 -3.13 8.43
N ILE A 95 -1.30 -4.27 7.74
CA ILE A 95 -2.56 -4.81 7.21
C ILE A 95 -3.56 -5.12 8.34
N ASN A 96 -3.09 -5.68 9.47
CA ASN A 96 -3.95 -5.93 10.63
C ASN A 96 -4.47 -4.63 11.25
N ALA A 97 -3.70 -3.55 11.19
CA ALA A 97 -4.12 -2.24 11.68
C ALA A 97 -5.07 -1.49 10.72
N LEU A 98 -5.19 -1.90 9.46
CA LEU A 98 -6.13 -1.29 8.51
C LEU A 98 -7.57 -1.72 8.81
N GLU A 99 -8.46 -0.73 8.84
CA GLU A 99 -9.91 -0.94 8.90
C GLU A 99 -10.50 -1.21 7.50
N ASP A 100 -10.06 -0.45 6.48
CA ASP A 100 -10.55 -0.57 5.11
C ASP A 100 -9.62 -1.45 4.24
N PRO A 101 -10.11 -2.60 3.72
CA PRO A 101 -9.38 -3.46 2.80
C PRO A 101 -8.93 -2.78 1.50
N LYS A 102 -9.59 -1.70 1.08
CA LYS A 102 -9.21 -0.94 -0.14
C LYS A 102 -7.84 -0.31 -0.03
N LEU A 103 -7.34 -0.12 1.19
CA LEU A 103 -6.04 0.48 1.48
C LEU A 103 -4.87 -0.53 1.49
N GLU A 104 -5.14 -1.82 1.25
CA GLU A 104 -4.08 -2.84 1.25
C GLU A 104 -3.00 -2.58 0.19
N GLU A 105 -3.37 -2.06 -0.99
CA GLU A 105 -2.40 -1.64 -2.00
C GLU A 105 -1.55 -0.46 -1.52
N ALA A 106 -2.19 0.54 -0.91
CA ALA A 106 -1.51 1.70 -0.34
C ALA A 106 -0.53 1.30 0.76
N ALA A 107 -0.86 0.27 1.55
CA ALA A 107 0.01 -0.27 2.58
C ALA A 107 1.27 -0.94 2.01
N ILE A 108 1.16 -1.73 0.94
CA ILE A 108 2.37 -2.26 0.26
C ILE A 108 3.23 -1.11 -0.26
N VAL A 109 2.62 -0.15 -0.97
CA VAL A 109 3.37 0.98 -1.52
C VAL A 109 4.05 1.79 -0.40
N ALA A 110 3.40 1.96 0.75
CA ALA A 110 4.01 2.60 1.92
C ALA A 110 5.26 1.86 2.41
N VAL A 111 5.17 0.53 2.58
CA VAL A 111 6.30 -0.29 3.04
C VAL A 111 7.43 -0.30 2.01
N GLU A 112 7.11 -0.32 0.72
CA GLU A 112 8.12 -0.23 -0.36
C GLU A 112 8.81 1.14 -0.38
N LEU A 113 8.08 2.23 -0.23
CA LEU A 113 8.67 3.57 -0.13
C LEU A 113 9.51 3.72 1.13
N LEU A 114 9.14 3.09 2.25
CA LEU A 114 9.97 3.02 3.46
C LEU A 114 11.27 2.26 3.20
N ARG A 115 11.19 1.09 2.53
CA ARG A 115 12.36 0.29 2.16
C ARG A 115 13.32 1.04 1.23
N LEU A 116 12.78 1.88 0.34
CA LEU A 116 13.55 2.73 -0.56
C LEU A 116 14.06 4.02 0.12
N GLY A 117 13.68 4.28 1.37
CA GLY A 117 14.02 5.51 2.09
C GLY A 117 13.33 6.76 1.54
N MET A 118 12.27 6.60 0.75
CA MET A 118 11.54 7.69 0.08
C MET A 118 10.33 8.19 0.89
N LEU A 119 9.79 7.37 1.80
CA LEU A 119 8.75 7.81 2.73
C LEU A 119 9.38 8.42 3.99
N ASN A 120 9.84 9.65 3.86
CA ASN A 120 10.55 10.39 4.91
C ASN A 120 9.99 11.81 5.09
N TRP A 121 10.62 12.63 5.94
CA TRP A 121 10.28 14.05 6.17
C TRP A 121 11.25 15.03 5.49
N ASP A 122 12.04 14.56 4.51
CA ASP A 122 13.00 15.39 3.79
C ASP A 122 12.27 16.36 2.84
N ALA A 123 12.31 17.65 3.17
CA ALA A 123 11.74 18.72 2.37
C ALA A 123 12.58 19.04 1.13
N ASP A 124 13.87 18.68 1.13
CA ASP A 124 14.81 18.99 0.04
C ASP A 124 14.87 17.88 -1.03
N MET A 125 14.09 16.81 -0.84
CA MET A 125 13.95 15.70 -1.81
C MET A 125 13.62 16.20 -3.23
N PHE A 126 12.92 17.33 -3.35
CA PHE A 126 12.64 17.96 -4.64
C PHE A 126 12.97 19.45 -4.59
N PRO A 127 13.53 20.04 -5.66
CA PRO A 127 13.80 21.47 -5.75
C PRO A 127 12.52 22.28 -6.08
N TYR A 128 11.35 21.82 -5.64
CA TYR A 128 10.05 22.38 -6.00
C TYR A 128 9.38 23.07 -4.82
N ALA A 129 8.72 24.20 -5.09
CA ALA A 129 7.90 24.88 -4.09
C ALA A 129 6.66 24.05 -3.68
N GLY A 130 6.16 24.30 -2.46
CA GLY A 130 4.90 23.72 -1.98
C GLY A 130 5.05 22.69 -0.87
N ALA A 131 6.24 22.52 -0.28
CA ALA A 131 6.39 21.88 1.02
C ALA A 131 5.57 22.64 2.11
N PRO A 132 5.25 22.01 3.25
CA PRO A 132 4.62 22.67 4.39
C PRO A 132 5.29 23.99 4.76
N GLY A 133 4.49 25.06 4.78
CA GLY A 133 5.00 26.42 4.92
C GLY A 133 4.73 27.05 6.28
N ARG A 134 3.74 26.53 7.01
CA ARG A 134 3.22 27.12 8.25
C ARG A 134 3.63 26.29 9.48
N GLY A 135 3.58 26.93 10.66
CA GLY A 135 4.05 26.33 11.91
C GLY A 135 5.57 26.39 12.08
N ASP A 136 6.05 25.72 13.13
CA ASP A 136 7.47 25.60 13.42
C ASP A 136 8.18 24.57 12.52
N ALA A 137 9.48 24.37 12.72
CA ALA A 137 10.26 23.42 11.91
C ALA A 137 9.82 21.94 12.11
N GLN A 138 9.26 21.59 13.26
CA GLN A 138 8.75 20.25 13.55
C GLN A 138 7.36 20.03 12.93
N ASP A 139 6.46 21.00 13.06
CA ASP A 139 5.15 21.04 12.42
C ASP A 139 5.28 20.78 10.92
N LYS A 140 6.23 21.46 10.26
CA LYS A 140 6.49 21.30 8.83
C LYS A 140 6.93 19.88 8.47
N LYS A 141 7.82 19.29 9.27
CA LYS A 141 8.32 17.91 9.06
C LYS A 141 7.21 16.88 9.23
N TYR A 142 6.41 16.99 10.30
CA TYR A 142 5.31 16.07 10.56
C TYR A 142 4.20 16.20 9.53
N ASN A 143 3.82 17.44 9.18
CA ASN A 143 2.86 17.69 8.11
C ASN A 143 3.32 17.05 6.80
N LEU A 144 4.59 17.22 6.42
CA LEU A 144 5.12 16.66 5.18
C LEU A 144 5.02 15.14 5.16
N LEU A 145 5.43 14.48 6.26
CA LEU A 145 5.36 13.03 6.38
C LEU A 145 3.92 12.52 6.26
N ILE A 146 2.99 13.13 6.99
CA ILE A 146 1.57 12.72 7.00
C ILE A 146 0.94 12.94 5.63
N SER A 147 1.24 14.08 4.98
CA SER A 147 0.77 14.39 3.64
C SER A 147 1.31 13.42 2.59
N ARG A 148 2.57 12.96 2.71
CA ARG A 148 3.14 11.93 1.84
C ARG A 148 2.44 10.59 1.98
N VAL A 149 2.06 10.20 3.20
CA VAL A 149 1.26 8.98 3.41
C VAL A 149 -0.16 9.14 2.85
N ALA A 150 -0.78 10.31 3.04
CA ALA A 150 -2.11 10.58 2.52
C ALA A 150 -2.19 10.45 0.98
N GLY A 151 -1.11 10.80 0.27
CA GLY A 151 -0.99 10.66 -1.19
C GLY A 151 -0.93 9.22 -1.72
N LEU A 152 -0.82 8.22 -0.83
CA LEU A 152 -0.92 6.80 -1.22
C LEU A 152 -2.38 6.36 -1.45
N SER A 153 -3.33 7.17 -0.96
CA SER A 153 -4.76 7.03 -1.21
C SER A 153 -5.27 8.16 -2.10
N SER A 154 -6.46 7.98 -2.67
CA SER A 154 -7.06 8.94 -3.60
C SER A 154 -8.16 9.75 -2.91
N LEU A 155 -8.26 11.04 -3.26
CA LEU A 155 -9.44 11.85 -2.95
C LEU A 155 -10.56 11.54 -3.96
N ARG A 156 -11.80 11.41 -3.49
CA ARG A 156 -12.99 11.35 -4.35
C ARG A 156 -13.33 12.76 -4.83
N HIS A 157 -13.25 12.97 -6.14
CA HIS A 157 -13.43 14.26 -6.77
C HIS A 157 -14.37 14.13 -7.96
N GLN A 158 -15.24 15.13 -8.14
CA GLN A 158 -16.16 15.20 -9.28
C GLN A 158 -15.38 15.21 -10.60
N GLN A 159 -15.96 14.70 -11.69
CA GLN A 159 -15.33 14.69 -13.02
C GLN A 159 -15.32 16.10 -13.66
N ILE A 160 -14.62 17.04 -13.03
CA ILE A 160 -14.44 18.43 -13.42
C ILE A 160 -12.97 18.83 -13.21
N GLY A 161 -12.53 19.93 -13.83
CA GLY A 161 -11.17 20.44 -13.63
C GLY A 161 -10.85 20.69 -12.14
N TYR A 162 -9.63 20.35 -11.73
CA TYR A 162 -9.17 20.57 -10.36
C TYR A 162 -9.22 22.06 -10.00
N THR A 163 -9.87 22.36 -8.88
CA THR A 163 -9.89 23.69 -8.29
C THR A 163 -9.41 23.56 -6.85
N GLY A 164 -8.23 24.09 -6.56
CA GLY A 164 -7.66 24.04 -5.22
C GLY A 164 -6.19 24.47 -5.17
N PRO A 165 -5.59 24.47 -3.98
CA PRO A 165 -4.19 24.84 -3.79
C PRO A 165 -3.26 23.89 -4.56
N LEU A 166 -2.11 24.40 -5.00
CA LEU A 166 -1.13 23.63 -5.76
C LEU A 166 0.14 23.42 -4.93
N SER A 167 0.59 22.17 -4.81
CA SER A 167 1.92 21.86 -4.27
C SER A 167 2.74 21.12 -5.33
N ARG A 168 3.74 21.82 -5.91
CA ARG A 168 4.65 21.19 -6.88
C ARG A 168 5.52 20.11 -6.23
N HIS A 169 5.86 20.29 -4.95
CA HIS A 169 6.54 19.28 -4.13
C HIS A 169 5.77 17.97 -4.06
N LEU A 170 4.49 18.02 -3.68
CA LEU A 170 3.66 16.81 -3.54
C LEU A 170 3.26 16.22 -4.90
N LEU A 171 3.16 17.04 -5.95
CA LEU A 171 3.05 16.55 -7.32
C LEU A 171 4.30 15.79 -7.77
N GLY A 172 5.49 16.31 -7.47
CA GLY A 172 6.75 15.61 -7.71
C GLY A 172 6.81 14.29 -6.95
N TYR A 173 6.38 14.27 -5.69
CA TYR A 173 6.29 13.04 -4.90
C TYR A 173 5.28 12.04 -5.46
N ASN A 174 4.13 12.51 -5.98
CA ASN A 174 3.15 11.65 -6.63
C ASN A 174 3.70 10.92 -7.86
N SER A 175 4.65 11.53 -8.58
CA SER A 175 5.38 10.84 -9.65
C SER A 175 6.23 9.68 -9.11
N VAL A 176 6.84 9.82 -7.93
CA VAL A 176 7.58 8.73 -7.27
C VAL A 176 6.63 7.61 -6.84
N ILE A 177 5.49 7.95 -6.23
CA ILE A 177 4.47 6.97 -5.83
C ILE A 177 4.02 6.15 -7.06
N ASN A 178 3.65 6.83 -8.14
CA ASN A 178 3.15 6.17 -9.34
C ASN A 178 4.25 5.37 -10.07
N ALA A 179 5.52 5.82 -10.01
CA ALA A 179 6.64 5.03 -10.52
C ALA A 179 6.79 3.72 -9.75
N VAL A 180 6.82 3.75 -8.41
CA VAL A 180 6.90 2.54 -7.58
C VAL A 180 5.72 1.62 -7.85
N ARG A 181 4.51 2.18 -7.84
CA ARG A 181 3.27 1.43 -8.07
C ARG A 181 3.24 0.76 -9.45
N SER A 182 3.66 1.45 -10.51
CA SER A 182 3.77 0.88 -11.86
C SER A 182 4.79 -0.26 -11.90
N ARG A 183 5.92 -0.16 -11.19
CA ARG A 183 6.90 -1.26 -11.13
C ARG A 183 6.40 -2.46 -10.34
N LEU A 184 5.62 -2.23 -9.28
CA LEU A 184 4.94 -3.32 -8.57
C LEU A 184 3.90 -4.00 -9.46
N ARG A 185 3.16 -3.22 -10.26
CA ARG A 185 2.23 -3.75 -11.26
C ARG A 185 2.95 -4.62 -12.30
N ASP A 186 4.03 -4.11 -12.90
CA ASP A 186 4.85 -4.84 -13.86
C ASP A 186 5.31 -6.18 -13.27
N LEU A 187 5.78 -6.19 -12.02
CA LEU A 187 6.27 -7.39 -11.35
C LEU A 187 5.17 -8.44 -11.13
N VAL A 188 3.98 -8.01 -10.71
CA VAL A 188 2.82 -8.89 -10.51
C VAL A 188 2.39 -9.50 -11.85
N GLU A 189 2.32 -8.71 -12.92
CA GLU A 189 1.94 -9.18 -14.26
C GLU A 189 2.97 -10.14 -14.85
N VAL A 190 4.26 -9.86 -14.68
CA VAL A 190 5.34 -10.78 -15.10
C VAL A 190 5.25 -12.09 -14.33
N THR A 191 4.90 -12.04 -13.04
CA THR A 191 4.72 -13.24 -12.21
C THR A 191 3.54 -14.08 -12.70
N ALA A 192 2.39 -13.46 -12.98
CA ALA A 192 1.24 -14.13 -13.56
C ALA A 192 1.58 -14.73 -14.94
N THR A 193 2.23 -13.96 -15.80
CA THR A 193 2.67 -14.41 -17.14
C THR A 193 3.60 -15.61 -17.04
N GLN A 194 4.55 -15.57 -16.11
CA GLN A 194 5.47 -16.67 -15.84
C GLN A 194 4.73 -17.96 -15.44
N MET A 195 3.63 -17.87 -14.67
CA MET A 195 2.81 -19.05 -14.33
C MET A 195 2.21 -19.73 -15.57
N PHE A 196 1.72 -18.94 -16.53
CA PHE A 196 1.17 -19.47 -17.79
C PHE A 196 2.26 -20.05 -18.71
N LEU A 197 3.39 -19.36 -18.84
CA LEU A 197 4.50 -19.80 -19.70
C LEU A 197 5.17 -21.06 -19.15
N SER A 198 5.26 -21.21 -17.82
CA SER A 198 5.89 -22.37 -17.17
C SER A 198 4.99 -23.59 -17.02
N ALA A 199 3.75 -23.54 -17.54
CA ALA A 199 2.71 -24.55 -17.41
C ALA A 199 2.31 -24.84 -15.94
N CYS A 200 2.45 -23.86 -15.04
CA CYS A 200 1.89 -23.95 -13.69
C CYS A 200 0.38 -23.69 -13.71
N ALA A 201 -0.06 -22.77 -14.57
CA ALA A 201 -1.47 -22.48 -14.80
C ALA A 201 -1.94 -23.09 -16.13
N LYS A 202 -3.22 -23.45 -16.15
CA LYS A 202 -3.91 -23.97 -17.33
C LYS A 202 -3.86 -22.93 -18.46
N ARG A 203 -3.54 -23.34 -19.69
CA ARG A 203 -3.38 -22.42 -20.83
C ARG A 203 -4.67 -22.22 -21.62
N ASP A 204 -5.57 -23.21 -21.61
CA ASP A 204 -6.89 -23.18 -22.24
C ASP A 204 -7.96 -22.49 -21.37
N ILE A 205 -7.59 -21.41 -20.69
CA ILE A 205 -8.51 -20.60 -19.90
C ILE A 205 -9.38 -19.76 -20.83
N LYS A 206 -10.67 -19.61 -20.49
CA LYS A 206 -11.60 -18.79 -21.27
C LYS A 206 -11.14 -17.33 -21.25
N VAL A 207 -11.31 -16.63 -22.36
CA VAL A 207 -10.92 -15.21 -22.49
C VAL A 207 -11.53 -14.34 -21.36
N LYS A 208 -12.77 -14.62 -20.95
CA LYS A 208 -13.43 -13.90 -19.85
C LYS A 208 -12.68 -14.04 -18.52
N ASP A 209 -12.23 -15.25 -18.22
CA ASP A 209 -11.50 -15.55 -16.99
C ASP A 209 -10.10 -14.92 -17.02
N MET A 210 -9.46 -14.88 -18.19
CA MET A 210 -8.17 -14.18 -18.38
C MET A 210 -8.30 -12.67 -18.15
N THR A 211 -9.34 -12.03 -18.69
CA THR A 211 -9.64 -10.61 -18.44
C THR A 211 -9.92 -10.36 -16.96
N GLN A 212 -10.68 -11.26 -16.31
CA GLN A 212 -10.96 -11.16 -14.88
C GLN A 212 -9.67 -11.24 -14.05
N ILE A 213 -8.76 -12.16 -14.38
CA ILE A 213 -7.45 -12.27 -13.73
C ILE A 213 -6.70 -10.95 -13.90
N ALA A 214 -6.53 -10.45 -15.13
CA ALA A 214 -5.79 -9.23 -15.41
C ALA A 214 -6.34 -8.00 -14.65
N MET A 215 -7.66 -7.86 -14.56
CA MET A 215 -8.30 -6.75 -13.84
C MET A 215 -8.27 -6.91 -12.32
N SER A 216 -8.18 -8.14 -11.81
CA SER A 216 -8.15 -8.44 -10.37
C SER A 216 -6.73 -8.40 -9.77
N LEU A 217 -5.69 -8.36 -10.62
CA LEU A 217 -4.33 -8.17 -10.15
C LEU A 217 -4.20 -6.79 -9.45
N PRO A 218 -3.40 -6.69 -8.36
CA PRO A 218 -3.19 -5.43 -7.67
C PRO A 218 -2.53 -4.35 -8.54
N PHE A 219 -2.62 -3.11 -8.09
CA PHE A 219 -1.92 -1.94 -8.64
C PHE A 219 -2.40 -1.47 -10.03
N LEU A 220 -3.68 -1.70 -10.36
CA LEU A 220 -4.24 -1.45 -11.70
C LEU A 220 -4.18 0.01 -12.17
N GLY A 221 -4.74 0.96 -11.42
CA GLY A 221 -4.86 2.38 -11.84
C GLY A 221 -3.94 3.33 -11.07
N PRO A 222 -3.48 4.46 -11.60
CA PRO A 222 -2.64 5.40 -10.83
C PRO A 222 -3.39 6.02 -9.65
N VAL A 223 -2.64 6.56 -8.69
CA VAL A 223 -3.19 7.38 -7.60
C VAL A 223 -2.97 8.88 -7.88
N ASN A 224 -3.92 9.70 -7.44
CA ASN A 224 -3.84 11.15 -7.58
C ASN A 224 -3.18 11.79 -6.35
N SER A 225 -2.61 12.99 -6.54
CA SER A 225 -1.96 13.74 -5.46
C SER A 225 -2.94 14.54 -4.60
N LEU A 226 -4.24 14.52 -4.91
CA LEU A 226 -5.21 15.48 -4.38
C LEU A 226 -5.32 15.37 -2.87
N LEU A 227 -5.39 14.14 -2.35
CA LEU A 227 -5.51 13.90 -0.92
C LEU A 227 -4.26 14.33 -0.16
N SER A 228 -3.08 14.15 -0.76
CA SER A 228 -1.81 14.65 -0.20
C SER A 228 -1.83 16.17 -0.04
N VAL A 229 -2.28 16.88 -1.07
CA VAL A 229 -2.36 18.36 -1.06
C VAL A 229 -3.46 18.85 -0.10
N ALA A 230 -4.57 18.14 -0.01
CA ALA A 230 -5.65 18.45 0.91
C ALA A 230 -5.23 18.33 2.36
N VAL A 231 -4.63 17.19 2.74
CA VAL A 231 -4.09 16.97 4.09
C VAL A 231 -3.02 18.00 4.42
N LYS A 232 -2.12 18.29 3.47
CA LYS A 232 -1.08 19.32 3.66
C LYS A 232 -1.67 20.67 4.00
N THR A 233 -2.65 21.11 3.20
CA THR A 233 -3.28 22.43 3.33
C THR A 233 -4.05 22.52 4.64
N TYR A 234 -4.83 21.50 4.95
CA TYR A 234 -5.58 21.40 6.21
C TYR A 234 -4.65 21.51 7.44
N LEU A 235 -3.56 20.74 7.45
CA LEU A 235 -2.61 20.72 8.56
C LEU A 235 -1.79 22.02 8.67
N ASP A 236 -1.42 22.65 7.56
CA ASP A 236 -0.75 23.95 7.55
C ASP A 236 -1.64 25.05 8.18
N GLU A 237 -2.94 25.01 7.89
CA GLU A 237 -3.90 26.00 8.40
C GLU A 237 -4.17 25.77 9.89
N LEU A 238 -4.30 24.52 10.33
CA LEU A 238 -4.38 24.21 11.76
C LEU A 238 -3.12 24.63 12.53
N ALA A 239 -1.94 24.57 11.90
CA ALA A 239 -0.70 25.03 12.53
C ALA A 239 -0.67 26.54 12.80
N THR A 240 -1.59 27.33 12.24
CA THR A 240 -1.73 28.76 12.56
C THR A 240 -2.54 29.06 13.81
N GLY A 241 -3.10 28.04 14.45
CA GLY A 241 -3.95 28.21 15.64
C GLY A 241 -5.39 28.61 15.34
N ARG A 242 -5.82 28.54 14.07
CA ARG A 242 -7.22 28.76 13.69
C ARG A 242 -8.13 27.67 14.28
N PRO A 243 -9.39 28.01 14.64
CA PRO A 243 -10.37 27.02 15.06
C PRO A 243 -10.54 25.92 14.01
N LYS A 244 -10.63 24.66 14.46
CA LYS A 244 -10.73 23.49 13.57
C LYS A 244 -11.97 23.55 12.68
N GLU A 245 -13.10 24.02 13.22
CA GLU A 245 -14.37 24.13 12.51
C GLU A 245 -14.26 25.08 11.31
N ASP A 246 -13.63 26.25 11.50
CA ASP A 246 -13.40 27.23 10.44
C ASP A 246 -12.51 26.65 9.33
N VAL A 247 -11.44 25.93 9.70
CA VAL A 247 -10.52 25.32 8.74
C VAL A 247 -11.23 24.21 7.95
N GLN A 248 -12.12 23.45 8.58
CA GLN A 248 -12.91 22.42 7.90
C GLN A 248 -13.94 23.03 6.94
N ASP A 249 -14.58 24.13 7.32
CA ASP A 249 -15.51 24.84 6.44
C ASP A 249 -14.80 25.45 5.23
N ASP A 250 -13.68 26.14 5.45
CA ASP A 250 -12.85 26.69 4.38
C ASP A 250 -12.30 25.59 3.45
N ALA A 251 -11.89 24.44 4.00
CA ALA A 251 -11.39 23.33 3.21
C ALA A 251 -12.47 22.78 2.26
N ARG A 252 -13.71 22.67 2.72
CA ARG A 252 -14.84 22.20 1.93
C ARG A 252 -15.31 23.23 0.91
N ARG A 253 -15.38 24.50 1.30
CA ARG A 253 -16.01 25.56 0.50
C ARG A 253 -15.06 26.27 -0.44
N LEU A 254 -13.84 26.57 0.01
CA LEU A 254 -12.87 27.40 -0.70
C LEU A 254 -11.80 26.57 -1.41
N TRP A 255 -11.20 25.62 -0.69
CA TRP A 255 -10.01 24.93 -1.20
C TRP A 255 -10.33 23.69 -2.04
N PHE A 256 -11.35 22.92 -1.66
CA PHE A 256 -11.74 21.70 -2.35
C PHE A 256 -13.26 21.61 -2.58
N PRO A 257 -13.89 22.59 -3.24
CA PRO A 257 -15.35 22.65 -3.44
C PRO A 257 -15.94 21.50 -4.27
N ARG A 258 -15.08 20.73 -4.96
CA ARG A 258 -15.45 19.63 -5.85
C ARG A 258 -15.09 18.26 -5.29
N ALA A 259 -14.58 18.20 -4.06
CA ALA A 259 -14.43 16.94 -3.33
C ALA A 259 -15.82 16.40 -2.94
N GLU A 260 -16.04 15.10 -3.12
CA GLU A 260 -17.33 14.49 -2.77
C GLU A 260 -17.50 14.43 -1.24
N ASP A 261 -16.48 13.94 -0.55
CA ASP A 261 -16.49 13.78 0.89
C ASP A 261 -15.06 13.88 1.45
N LEU A 262 -14.62 15.13 1.54
CA LEU A 262 -13.26 15.49 1.93
C LEU A 262 -12.89 14.99 3.33
N LEU A 263 -13.80 15.07 4.31
CA LEU A 263 -13.46 14.70 5.69
C LEU A 263 -13.30 13.20 5.85
N ALA A 264 -14.16 12.38 5.23
CA ALA A 264 -14.02 10.94 5.28
C ALA A 264 -12.75 10.46 4.55
N ASP A 265 -12.39 11.11 3.44
CA ASP A 265 -11.15 10.80 2.71
C ASP A 265 -9.91 11.17 3.54
N MET A 266 -9.93 12.30 4.26
CA MET A 266 -8.86 12.68 5.20
C MET A 266 -8.79 11.74 6.40
N GLU A 267 -9.93 11.32 6.97
CA GLU A 267 -9.96 10.33 8.04
C GLU A 267 -9.35 9.00 7.59
N THR A 268 -9.67 8.58 6.37
CA THR A 268 -9.11 7.38 5.73
C THR A 268 -7.59 7.49 5.60
N ALA A 269 -7.07 8.66 5.19
CA ALA A 269 -5.63 8.92 5.14
C ALA A 269 -4.97 8.88 6.54
N PHE A 270 -5.62 9.41 7.57
CA PHE A 270 -5.10 9.37 8.94
C PHE A 270 -5.10 7.94 9.51
N LYS A 271 -6.12 7.14 9.19
CA LYS A 271 -6.14 5.70 9.54
C LYS A 271 -5.04 4.92 8.82
N LEU A 272 -4.77 5.23 7.55
CA LEU A 272 -3.63 4.68 6.83
C LEU A 272 -2.31 5.05 7.51
N PHE A 273 -2.15 6.32 7.91
CA PHE A 273 -0.97 6.77 8.63
C PHE A 273 -0.77 6.03 9.96
N ASP A 274 -1.82 5.87 10.75
CA ASP A 274 -1.75 5.12 12.02
C ASP A 274 -1.37 3.65 11.79
N ALA A 275 -1.91 3.02 10.73
CA ALA A 275 -1.56 1.65 10.37
C ALA A 275 -0.09 1.52 9.95
N VAL A 276 0.42 2.44 9.13
CA VAL A 276 1.83 2.47 8.73
C VAL A 276 2.73 2.72 9.93
N ASN A 277 2.37 3.66 10.82
CA ASN A 277 3.11 3.92 12.05
C ASN A 277 3.19 2.65 12.93
N LYS A 278 2.09 1.92 13.13
CA LYS A 278 2.10 0.63 13.85
C LYS A 278 3.06 -0.38 13.22
N GLY A 279 3.09 -0.45 11.89
CA GLY A 279 4.08 -1.27 11.16
C GLY A 279 5.51 -0.82 11.41
N VAL A 280 5.79 0.49 11.35
CA VAL A 280 7.11 1.07 11.63
C VAL A 280 7.57 0.76 13.06
N GLN A 281 6.67 0.84 14.04
CA GLN A 281 7.00 0.45 15.43
C GLN A 281 7.26 -1.06 15.56
N ALA A 282 6.53 -1.89 14.79
CA ALA A 282 6.70 -3.35 14.77
C ALA A 282 7.89 -3.84 13.91
N SER A 283 8.61 -2.94 13.24
CA SER A 283 9.64 -3.27 12.23
C SER A 283 10.95 -3.85 12.79
N GLY A 284 11.09 -3.97 14.10
CA GLY A 284 12.31 -4.47 14.73
C GLY A 284 13.51 -3.59 14.36
N ASN A 285 14.55 -4.15 13.75
CA ASN A 285 15.77 -3.41 13.36
C ASN A 285 15.75 -2.90 11.90
N LEU A 286 14.63 -3.06 11.17
CA LEU A 286 14.54 -2.64 9.77
C LEU A 286 14.55 -1.13 9.60
N VAL A 287 13.84 -0.43 10.49
CA VAL A 287 13.77 1.03 10.53
C VAL A 287 14.64 1.52 11.68
N LYS A 288 15.40 2.60 11.45
CA LYS A 288 16.29 3.16 12.48
C LYS A 288 15.47 3.67 13.66
N GLU A 289 16.01 3.56 14.87
CA GLU A 289 15.29 3.95 16.08
C GLU A 289 14.93 5.45 16.08
N SER A 290 15.81 6.30 15.54
CA SER A 290 15.54 7.73 15.32
C SER A 290 14.34 7.98 14.41
N GLU A 291 14.17 7.14 13.38
CA GLU A 291 13.04 7.22 12.45
C GLU A 291 11.75 6.80 13.14
N LYS A 292 11.76 5.69 13.90
CA LYS A 292 10.59 5.25 14.69
C LYS A 292 10.11 6.30 15.68
N GLN A 293 11.05 6.98 16.35
CA GLN A 293 10.71 8.08 17.26
C GLN A 293 10.06 9.25 16.52
N GLY A 294 10.58 9.61 15.34
CA GLY A 294 9.97 10.65 14.50
C GLY A 294 8.55 10.30 14.04
N TRP A 295 8.31 9.04 13.66
CA TRP A 295 6.97 8.54 13.32
C TRP A 295 6.01 8.57 14.52
N LYS A 296 6.48 8.22 15.71
CA LYS A 296 5.70 8.29 16.94
C LYS A 296 5.32 9.72 17.29
N GLN A 297 6.28 10.65 17.23
CA GLN A 297 6.05 12.07 17.49
C GLN A 297 5.08 12.68 16.46
N ALA A 298 5.20 12.31 15.19
CA ALA A 298 4.25 12.72 14.15
C ALA A 298 2.82 12.21 14.42
N SER A 299 2.67 10.99 14.92
CA SER A 299 1.37 10.42 15.31
C SER A 299 0.76 11.13 16.51
N GLU A 300 1.54 11.42 17.55
CA GLU A 300 1.11 12.22 18.70
C GLU A 300 0.73 13.66 18.30
N TRP A 301 1.47 14.23 17.34
CA TRP A 301 1.20 15.55 16.78
C TRP A 301 -0.10 15.60 15.98
N LEU A 302 -0.36 14.57 15.17
CA LEU A 302 -1.59 14.41 14.39
C LEU A 302 -2.80 14.16 15.30
N ALA A 303 -2.64 13.36 16.36
CA ALA A 303 -3.72 13.04 17.28
C ALA A 303 -4.35 14.29 17.94
N LYS A 304 -3.57 15.37 18.12
CA LYS A 304 -4.05 16.65 18.66
C LYS A 304 -4.82 17.51 17.64
N ARG A 305 -4.74 17.17 16.34
CA ARG A 305 -5.21 17.99 15.21
C ARG A 305 -6.24 17.30 14.31
N ARG A 306 -6.43 15.99 14.47
CA ARG A 306 -7.45 15.21 13.77
C ARG A 306 -8.83 15.37 14.38
#